data_AF-A0A6J6BYH7-F1
#
_entry.id   AF-A0A6J6BYH7-F1
#
_cell.length_a   1.000
_cell.length_b   1.000
_cell.length_c   1.000
_cell.angle_alpha   90.00
_cell.angle_beta   90.00
_cell.angle_gamma   90.00
#
_symmetry.space_group_name_H-M   'P 1'
#
loop_
_entity.id
_entity.type
_entity.pdbx_description
1 polymer ?
#
loop_
_entity_poly.entity_id
_entity_poly.type
_entity_poly.pdbx_seq_one_letter_code
_entity_poly.pdbx_strand_id
1 'polypeptide(L)'
;MKKALTLLLTSFLILAGLSNVASAATPKAGSVCTKPGARASDGKNNFFCQKKGKSGVWTVEGKASGSGNAGNKSGGNSGPQDGALCDANGAKNGRSASGVELECQKGADGKYAWHPASGGSGGGTSSAAANSLAEVFGKDKCSGTSTEITAGIIDPTKVSYFYPMGGMLTSHITPIDHIYVYFPSNSGQSIQKPAGTYLATSPAAGKIIAVEDFAKTNGYPYADYRVVISHSCNLFSVFIHVGKLTGAAAQIASKIGSSGSWAGSIAVKSGEAIADDSENPNFDYSLFDGTKKLKGFANLKSYAQTEQWKPWTADLLDYLPASLKSSYESKFLATASPIGGKIDWDKSGTAQGNWFVEKTNGYRGLGNQGAAYNNHGKVARGYWDTHLAIAPDAVDRNTTIFSIGDWEGCPCQFISKDSSITGASITSSSGVVVIELTEFNFQSPSGAMVSPSEPTKGYLVRSSGSVVGLLALQVQSDGNLKVEKLPGKTSKSEFTGFSSAAKLYTR
;
A
#
# COMPACT_ATOMS: atom_id res chain seq x y z
N MET A 1 -7.80 -80.17 -0.88
CA MET A 1 -6.38 -80.25 -0.46
C MET A 1 -5.49 -79.92 -1.68
N LYS A 2 -4.33 -79.27 -1.49
CA LYS A 2 -3.07 -79.30 -2.32
C LYS A 2 -3.23 -79.26 -3.88
N LYS A 3 -2.53 -78.42 -4.66
CA LYS A 3 -1.30 -77.62 -4.46
C LYS A 3 -1.04 -76.68 -5.68
N ALA A 4 -0.33 -75.57 -5.46
CA ALA A 4 0.64 -74.85 -6.36
C ALA A 4 0.22 -74.40 -7.80
N LEU A 5 0.45 -73.15 -8.24
CA LEU A 5 1.71 -72.46 -8.65
C LEU A 5 2.27 -73.00 -9.99
N THR A 6 2.69 -72.28 -11.05
CA THR A 6 3.35 -70.93 -11.31
C THR A 6 3.25 -70.68 -12.85
N LEU A 7 3.39 -69.53 -13.56
CA LEU A 7 3.51 -68.05 -13.35
C LEU A 7 3.44 -67.32 -14.75
N LEU A 8 3.27 -65.97 -14.82
CA LEU A 8 3.50 -65.05 -15.98
C LEU A 8 2.60 -65.22 -17.26
N LEU A 9 2.23 -64.20 -18.06
CA LEU A 9 2.16 -62.73 -17.91
C LEU A 9 1.14 -62.10 -18.92
N THR A 10 0.74 -60.84 -18.68
CA THR A 10 -0.10 -59.89 -19.48
C THR A 10 -0.22 -60.12 -21.00
N SER A 11 -1.38 -59.88 -21.64
CA SER A 11 -1.98 -58.54 -21.80
C SER A 11 -3.41 -58.58 -22.40
N PHE A 12 -4.14 -57.46 -22.42
CA PHE A 12 -5.59 -57.43 -22.70
C PHE A 12 -6.05 -56.07 -23.28
N LEU A 13 -6.81 -56.05 -24.39
CA LEU A 13 -8.06 -55.27 -24.53
C LEU A 13 -8.83 -55.63 -25.83
N ILE A 14 -10.09 -55.18 -25.92
CA ILE A 14 -11.11 -55.69 -26.86
C ILE A 14 -11.80 -54.56 -27.64
N LEU A 15 -11.93 -54.81 -28.96
CA LEU A 15 -12.99 -54.49 -29.93
C LEU A 15 -14.19 -53.57 -29.57
N ALA A 16 -14.64 -52.80 -30.58
CA ALA A 16 -16.01 -52.26 -30.74
C ALA A 16 -17.01 -53.39 -31.17
N GLY A 17 -18.34 -53.24 -31.22
CA GLY A 17 -19.24 -52.07 -31.14
C GLY A 17 -19.84 -51.69 -32.51
N LEU A 18 -21.19 -51.60 -32.65
CA LEU A 18 -21.88 -51.15 -33.90
C LEU A 18 -23.41 -51.00 -33.76
N SER A 19 -24.02 -49.95 -34.34
CA SER A 19 -25.27 -50.02 -35.17
C SER A 19 -25.75 -48.65 -35.73
N ASN A 20 -25.68 -48.54 -37.07
CA ASN A 20 -26.42 -47.76 -38.09
C ASN A 20 -27.27 -46.49 -37.78
N VAL A 21 -27.18 -45.52 -38.70
CA VAL A 21 -28.17 -44.45 -38.97
C VAL A 21 -28.26 -44.16 -40.48
N ALA A 22 -29.38 -43.57 -40.93
CA ALA A 22 -29.68 -43.32 -42.36
C ALA A 22 -28.99 -42.07 -42.96
N SER A 23 -28.85 -42.05 -44.28
CA SER A 23 -28.11 -41.00 -45.01
C SER A 23 -28.97 -39.77 -45.31
N ALA A 24 -28.42 -38.57 -45.09
CA ALA A 24 -29.05 -37.29 -45.37
C ALA A 24 -28.26 -36.53 -46.45
N ALA A 25 -28.95 -35.68 -47.23
CA ALA A 25 -28.34 -34.95 -48.34
C ALA A 25 -27.20 -34.03 -47.88
N THR A 26 -26.04 -34.15 -48.52
CA THR A 26 -24.79 -33.51 -48.11
C THR A 26 -24.90 -31.98 -48.10
N PRO A 27 -24.55 -31.30 -46.98
CA PRO A 27 -24.58 -29.84 -46.92
C PRO A 27 -23.57 -29.21 -47.88
N LYS A 28 -23.90 -28.02 -48.41
CA LYS A 28 -23.00 -27.24 -49.28
C LYS A 28 -23.10 -25.76 -48.93
N ALA A 29 -21.95 -25.08 -48.92
CA ALA A 29 -21.90 -23.65 -48.62
C ALA A 29 -22.81 -22.86 -49.57
N GLY A 30 -23.67 -22.00 -49.02
CA GLY A 30 -24.61 -21.18 -49.77
C GLY A 30 -25.95 -21.84 -50.13
N SER A 31 -26.15 -23.15 -49.88
CA SER A 31 -27.47 -23.77 -50.13
C SER A 31 -28.46 -23.50 -48.98
N VAL A 32 -29.75 -23.51 -49.32
CA VAL A 32 -30.84 -23.21 -48.37
C VAL A 32 -31.02 -24.35 -47.37
N CYS A 33 -31.25 -24.01 -46.10
CA CYS A 33 -31.53 -24.95 -45.03
C CYS A 33 -32.81 -24.56 -44.27
N THR A 34 -33.65 -25.56 -44.00
CA THR A 34 -35.02 -25.38 -43.49
C THR A 34 -35.09 -25.11 -41.99
N LYS A 35 -34.05 -25.44 -41.22
CA LYS A 35 -34.00 -25.26 -39.76
C LYS A 35 -32.77 -24.42 -39.35
N PRO A 36 -32.89 -23.09 -39.26
CA PRO A 36 -31.85 -22.23 -38.72
C PRO A 36 -31.34 -22.71 -37.36
N GLY A 37 -30.02 -22.68 -37.17
CA GLY A 37 -29.35 -23.25 -35.99
C GLY A 37 -28.96 -24.73 -36.11
N ALA A 38 -29.42 -25.45 -37.15
CA ALA A 38 -28.95 -26.81 -37.42
C ALA A 38 -27.44 -26.84 -37.79
N ARG A 39 -26.81 -27.99 -37.55
CA ARG A 39 -25.45 -28.32 -38.00
C ARG A 39 -25.45 -29.58 -38.85
N ALA A 40 -24.52 -29.66 -39.79
CA ALA A 40 -24.27 -30.82 -40.63
C ALA A 40 -22.78 -30.85 -41.06
N SER A 41 -22.30 -31.97 -41.59
CA SER A 41 -20.93 -32.12 -42.10
C SER A 41 -20.94 -32.87 -43.44
N ASP A 42 -19.98 -32.57 -44.31
CA ASP A 42 -19.72 -33.35 -45.54
C ASP A 42 -18.55 -34.35 -45.36
N GLY A 43 -18.03 -34.49 -44.13
CA GLY A 43 -16.84 -35.29 -43.81
C GLY A 43 -15.50 -34.56 -44.02
N LYS A 44 -15.52 -33.32 -44.54
CA LYS A 44 -14.34 -32.45 -44.74
C LYS A 44 -14.51 -31.04 -44.16
N ASN A 45 -15.76 -30.56 -44.08
CA ASN A 45 -16.18 -29.25 -43.61
C ASN A 45 -17.39 -29.42 -42.70
N ASN A 46 -17.44 -28.62 -41.62
CA ASN A 46 -18.62 -28.50 -40.78
C ASN A 46 -19.43 -27.26 -41.21
N PHE A 47 -20.75 -27.39 -41.25
CA PHE A 47 -21.67 -26.37 -41.71
C PHE A 47 -22.68 -26.01 -40.63
N PHE A 48 -22.94 -24.71 -40.48
CA PHE A 48 -23.98 -24.15 -39.63
C PHE A 48 -25.06 -23.47 -40.47
N CYS A 49 -26.33 -23.72 -40.14
CA CYS A 49 -27.48 -23.13 -40.82
C CYS A 49 -27.76 -21.71 -40.29
N GLN A 50 -27.12 -20.70 -40.90
CA GLN A 50 -27.27 -19.30 -40.50
C GLN A 50 -28.61 -18.73 -40.98
N LYS A 51 -29.38 -18.08 -40.10
CA LYS A 51 -30.63 -17.41 -40.48
C LYS A 51 -30.35 -16.18 -41.36
N LYS A 52 -30.96 -16.12 -42.54
CA LYS A 52 -30.97 -14.94 -43.42
C LYS A 52 -32.41 -14.68 -43.89
N GLY A 53 -33.05 -13.68 -43.29
CA GLY A 53 -34.47 -13.38 -43.52
C GLY A 53 -35.39 -14.50 -43.00
N LYS A 54 -36.32 -14.95 -43.85
CA LYS A 54 -37.30 -16.01 -43.53
C LYS A 54 -36.74 -17.44 -43.67
N SER A 55 -35.51 -17.63 -44.15
CA SER A 55 -34.89 -18.93 -44.41
C SER A 55 -33.51 -19.06 -43.76
N GLY A 56 -32.97 -20.28 -43.70
CA GLY A 56 -31.57 -20.52 -43.35
C GLY A 56 -30.70 -20.71 -44.60
N VAL A 57 -29.40 -20.45 -44.47
CA VAL A 57 -28.37 -20.76 -45.47
C VAL A 57 -27.20 -21.47 -44.78
N TRP A 58 -26.70 -22.57 -45.37
CA TRP A 58 -25.53 -23.29 -44.87
C TRP A 58 -24.24 -22.48 -45.06
N THR A 59 -23.52 -22.24 -43.97
CA THR A 59 -22.22 -21.54 -43.94
C THR A 59 -21.17 -22.46 -43.30
N VAL A 60 -19.93 -22.48 -43.83
CA VAL A 60 -18.85 -23.30 -43.26
C VAL A 60 -18.35 -22.69 -41.95
N GLU A 61 -18.34 -23.46 -40.86
CA GLU A 61 -17.78 -23.03 -39.58
C GLU A 61 -16.24 -22.89 -39.71
N GLY A 62 -15.66 -21.85 -39.11
CA GLY A 62 -14.21 -21.60 -39.11
C GLY A 62 -13.64 -20.84 -40.32
N LYS A 63 -14.45 -20.47 -41.34
CA LYS A 63 -14.03 -19.53 -42.39
C LYS A 63 -14.87 -18.25 -42.38
N ALA A 64 -14.23 -17.14 -42.03
CA ALA A 64 -14.85 -15.82 -42.15
C ALA A 64 -15.14 -15.49 -43.63
N SER A 65 -16.35 -15.01 -43.93
CA SER A 65 -16.75 -14.59 -45.28
C SER A 65 -16.18 -13.21 -45.62
N GLY A 66 -14.87 -13.13 -45.87
CA GLY A 66 -14.19 -11.92 -46.31
C GLY A 66 -14.42 -11.62 -47.80
N SER A 67 -14.81 -10.38 -48.11
CA SER A 67 -15.05 -9.88 -49.47
C SER A 67 -14.08 -8.74 -49.80
N GLY A 68 -12.86 -9.08 -50.19
CA GLY A 68 -11.80 -8.12 -50.55
C GLY A 68 -11.15 -7.42 -49.34
N ASN A 69 -9.90 -6.95 -49.41
CA ASN A 69 -8.87 -7.15 -50.45
C ASN A 69 -7.48 -7.36 -49.76
N ALA A 70 -6.48 -7.86 -50.48
CA ALA A 70 -5.22 -8.32 -49.89
C ALA A 70 -4.29 -7.18 -49.41
N GLY A 71 -3.57 -7.40 -48.30
CA GLY A 71 -2.77 -6.38 -47.61
C GLY A 71 -1.55 -6.90 -46.83
N ASN A 72 -0.81 -7.86 -47.40
CA ASN A 72 0.46 -8.41 -46.91
C ASN A 72 0.41 -9.29 -45.63
N LYS A 73 1.42 -10.16 -45.45
CA LYS A 73 1.64 -11.04 -44.28
C LYS A 73 3.02 -10.80 -43.70
N SER A 74 3.14 -10.89 -42.38
CA SER A 74 4.34 -11.41 -41.72
C SER A 74 3.92 -12.35 -40.59
N GLY A 75 4.70 -13.40 -40.34
CA GLY A 75 4.39 -14.42 -39.34
C GLY A 75 5.07 -14.12 -38.01
N GLY A 76 4.32 -14.16 -36.90
CA GLY A 76 4.87 -13.90 -35.56
C GLY A 76 4.01 -14.49 -34.45
N ASN A 77 4.43 -15.65 -33.94
CA ASN A 77 4.08 -16.27 -32.65
C ASN A 77 2.73 -15.88 -32.00
N SER A 78 1.61 -16.30 -32.60
CA SER A 78 0.26 -15.94 -32.13
C SER A 78 -0.20 -16.77 -30.93
N GLY A 79 0.27 -16.41 -29.73
CA GLY A 79 -0.39 -16.82 -28.47
C GLY A 79 -1.79 -16.18 -28.31
N PRO A 80 -2.64 -16.68 -27.39
CA PRO A 80 -3.96 -16.10 -27.14
C PRO A 80 -3.90 -14.61 -26.77
N GLN A 81 -5.00 -13.91 -27.04
CA GLN A 81 -5.17 -12.48 -26.79
C GLN A 81 -6.30 -12.26 -25.77
N ASP A 82 -6.15 -11.26 -24.90
CA ASP A 82 -7.19 -10.88 -23.94
C ASP A 82 -8.49 -10.47 -24.67
N GLY A 83 -9.63 -10.91 -24.15
CA GLY A 83 -10.95 -10.76 -24.75
C GLY A 83 -11.25 -11.67 -25.94
N ALA A 84 -10.28 -12.46 -26.44
CA ALA A 84 -10.54 -13.44 -27.50
C ALA A 84 -11.32 -14.64 -26.95
N LEU A 85 -12.34 -15.12 -27.68
CA LEU A 85 -13.13 -16.26 -27.25
C LEU A 85 -12.28 -17.54 -27.13
N CYS A 86 -12.59 -18.35 -26.11
CA CYS A 86 -11.96 -19.64 -25.84
C CYS A 86 -13.03 -20.73 -25.63
N ASP A 87 -12.64 -22.00 -25.68
CA ASP A 87 -13.57 -23.13 -25.52
C ASP A 87 -13.68 -23.54 -24.04
N ALA A 88 -14.91 -23.76 -23.56
CA ALA A 88 -15.20 -24.30 -22.23
C ALA A 88 -14.48 -25.64 -21.95
N ASN A 89 -14.17 -26.41 -22.98
CA ASN A 89 -13.45 -27.69 -22.94
C ASN A 89 -12.00 -27.58 -23.48
N GLY A 90 -11.56 -26.38 -23.86
CA GLY A 90 -10.23 -26.12 -24.38
C GLY A 90 -9.15 -25.99 -23.29
N ALA A 91 -7.95 -25.60 -23.71
CA ALA A 91 -6.85 -25.28 -22.80
C ALA A 91 -7.27 -24.22 -21.77
N LYS A 92 -7.00 -24.46 -20.49
CA LYS A 92 -7.38 -23.55 -19.40
C LYS A 92 -6.43 -22.37 -19.26
N ASN A 93 -5.13 -22.59 -19.47
CA ASN A 93 -4.11 -21.55 -19.46
C ASN A 93 -3.44 -21.46 -20.84
N GLY A 94 -2.92 -20.29 -21.18
CA GLY A 94 -2.09 -20.04 -22.35
C GLY A 94 -1.26 -18.77 -22.17
N ARG A 95 -0.21 -18.59 -22.96
CA ARG A 95 0.67 -17.41 -22.88
C ARG A 95 0.59 -16.58 -24.16
N SER A 96 0.32 -15.29 -24.03
CA SER A 96 0.12 -14.37 -25.15
C SER A 96 1.41 -14.16 -25.96
N ALA A 97 1.27 -13.56 -27.14
CA ALA A 97 2.41 -13.11 -27.94
C ALA A 97 3.33 -12.10 -27.20
N SER A 98 2.81 -11.41 -26.17
CA SER A 98 3.55 -10.50 -25.28
C SER A 98 4.07 -11.16 -24.00
N GLY A 99 3.95 -12.48 -23.86
CA GLY A 99 4.46 -13.24 -22.71
C GLY A 99 3.57 -13.25 -21.47
N VAL A 100 2.39 -12.62 -21.52
CA VAL A 100 1.41 -12.56 -20.43
C VAL A 100 0.65 -13.87 -20.32
N GLU A 101 0.41 -14.37 -19.10
CA GLU A 101 -0.36 -15.58 -18.88
C GLU A 101 -1.86 -15.29 -18.79
N LEU A 102 -2.64 -15.99 -19.63
CA LEU A 102 -4.08 -15.86 -19.77
C LEU A 102 -4.77 -17.17 -19.39
N GLU A 103 -5.97 -17.07 -18.84
CA GLU A 103 -6.86 -18.13 -18.42
C GLU A 103 -8.20 -18.04 -19.19
N CYS A 104 -8.79 -19.19 -19.52
CA CYS A 104 -10.07 -19.28 -20.21
C CYS A 104 -11.26 -19.22 -19.23
N GLN A 105 -11.78 -18.02 -18.99
CA GLN A 105 -12.79 -17.70 -17.97
C GLN A 105 -14.19 -17.51 -18.58
N LYS A 106 -15.25 -17.67 -17.78
CA LYS A 106 -16.65 -17.56 -18.23
C LYS A 106 -17.22 -16.16 -17.94
N GLY A 107 -17.68 -15.47 -18.97
CA GLY A 107 -18.34 -14.16 -18.87
C GLY A 107 -19.81 -14.25 -18.42
N ALA A 108 -20.34 -13.11 -17.97
CA ALA A 108 -21.74 -12.97 -17.53
C ALA A 108 -22.76 -13.19 -18.67
N ASP A 109 -22.33 -13.12 -19.93
CA ASP A 109 -23.14 -13.45 -21.11
C ASP A 109 -23.17 -14.97 -21.43
N GLY A 110 -22.53 -15.79 -20.59
CA GLY A 110 -22.46 -17.24 -20.69
C GLY A 110 -21.35 -17.77 -21.61
N LYS A 111 -20.62 -16.91 -22.34
CA LYS A 111 -19.50 -17.31 -23.20
C LYS A 111 -18.20 -17.47 -22.39
N TYR A 112 -17.17 -18.02 -23.03
CA TYR A 112 -15.83 -18.15 -22.47
C TYR A 112 -14.84 -17.30 -23.29
N ALA A 113 -13.95 -16.57 -22.60
CA ALA A 113 -12.91 -15.74 -23.21
C ALA A 113 -11.59 -15.85 -22.43
N TRP A 114 -10.49 -15.63 -23.13
CA TRP A 114 -9.16 -15.49 -22.55
C TRP A 114 -9.06 -14.15 -21.81
N HIS A 115 -8.70 -14.20 -20.53
CA HIS A 115 -8.41 -13.04 -19.70
C HIS A 115 -7.14 -13.29 -18.88
N PRO A 116 -6.43 -12.28 -18.32
CA PRO A 116 -5.28 -12.52 -17.46
C PRO A 116 -5.59 -13.52 -16.34
N ALA A 117 -4.69 -14.48 -16.12
CA ALA A 117 -4.94 -15.57 -15.18
C ALA A 117 -5.25 -15.05 -13.77
N SER A 118 -6.30 -15.58 -13.13
CA SER A 118 -6.98 -14.96 -11.99
C SER A 118 -6.26 -15.05 -10.62
N GLY A 119 -4.92 -14.98 -10.63
CA GLY A 119 -4.06 -14.83 -9.45
C GLY A 119 -4.12 -13.43 -8.82
N GLY A 120 -5.33 -12.94 -8.51
CA GLY A 120 -5.56 -11.66 -7.82
C GLY A 120 -5.28 -10.42 -8.70
N SER A 121 -6.25 -10.03 -9.54
CA SER A 121 -6.20 -8.79 -10.32
C SER A 121 -7.43 -7.91 -10.07
N GLY A 122 -7.35 -6.58 -10.13
CA GLY A 122 -6.21 -5.74 -10.53
C GLY A 122 -6.51 -4.96 -11.82
N GLY A 123 -7.27 -3.87 -11.71
CA GLY A 123 -7.68 -3.05 -12.86
C GLY A 123 -6.52 -2.30 -13.54
N GLY A 124 -6.05 -2.88 -14.65
CA GLY A 124 -4.90 -2.43 -15.43
C GLY A 124 -5.22 -1.56 -16.65
N THR A 125 -5.89 -0.43 -16.49
CA THR A 125 -5.72 0.73 -17.41
C THR A 125 -5.09 1.86 -16.61
N SER A 126 -4.01 2.41 -17.17
CA SER A 126 -2.88 3.00 -16.43
C SER A 126 -2.47 2.20 -15.18
N SER A 127 -1.35 1.49 -15.31
CA SER A 127 -0.39 1.53 -14.23
C SER A 127 0.03 2.99 -14.08
N ALA A 128 -0.45 3.66 -13.03
CA ALA A 128 0.44 4.59 -12.36
C ALA A 128 1.65 3.75 -11.95
N ALA A 129 2.77 3.91 -12.65
CA ALA A 129 4.00 3.30 -12.21
C ALA A 129 4.24 3.81 -10.78
N ALA A 130 4.43 2.89 -9.84
CA ALA A 130 4.96 3.30 -8.55
C ALA A 130 6.40 3.70 -8.82
N ASN A 131 6.59 5.00 -9.09
CA ASN A 131 7.83 5.58 -9.56
C ASN A 131 9.00 5.03 -8.72
N SER A 132 10.05 4.59 -9.41
CA SER A 132 11.26 4.12 -8.77
C SER A 132 11.82 5.22 -7.86
N LEU A 133 12.55 4.88 -6.81
CA LEU A 133 13.11 5.91 -5.94
C LEU A 133 14.10 6.85 -6.68
N ALA A 134 14.67 6.38 -7.78
CA ALA A 134 15.39 7.19 -8.76
C ALA A 134 14.51 8.27 -9.43
N GLU A 135 13.26 8.00 -9.77
CA GLU A 135 12.30 8.98 -10.30
C GLU A 135 11.70 9.87 -9.19
N VAL A 136 11.42 9.30 -8.01
CA VAL A 136 10.80 10.01 -6.88
C VAL A 136 11.76 11.03 -6.26
N PHE A 137 12.96 10.58 -5.86
CA PHE A 137 13.97 11.38 -5.19
C PHE A 137 15.16 11.68 -6.10
N GLY A 138 15.66 10.67 -6.82
CA GLY A 138 16.94 10.73 -7.54
C GLY A 138 17.02 11.83 -8.61
N LYS A 139 16.03 11.93 -9.50
CA LYS A 139 15.92 12.90 -10.61
C LYS A 139 17.27 13.09 -11.32
N ASP A 140 17.78 11.99 -11.86
CA ASP A 140 19.07 11.83 -12.58
C ASP A 140 20.35 12.05 -11.75
N LYS A 141 20.26 12.23 -10.42
CA LYS A 141 21.42 12.51 -9.55
C LYS A 141 21.93 11.31 -8.74
N CYS A 142 21.12 10.27 -8.62
CA CYS A 142 21.51 9.00 -8.01
C CYS A 142 22.55 8.26 -8.87
N SER A 143 23.23 7.27 -8.31
CA SER A 143 24.18 6.43 -9.07
C SER A 143 24.48 5.12 -8.36
N GLY A 144 24.59 4.02 -9.11
CA GLY A 144 24.85 2.68 -8.56
C GLY A 144 23.63 2.03 -7.91
N THR A 145 23.82 0.85 -7.33
CA THR A 145 22.73 -0.05 -6.87
C THR A 145 22.83 -0.54 -5.42
N SER A 146 23.88 -0.15 -4.67
CA SER A 146 24.10 -0.64 -3.30
C SER A 146 22.94 -0.35 -2.35
N THR A 147 22.68 -1.28 -1.44
CA THR A 147 21.66 -1.18 -0.38
C THR A 147 22.30 -1.30 1.02
N GLU A 148 23.58 -0.95 1.16
CA GLU A 148 24.35 -1.14 2.40
C GLU A 148 24.37 0.12 3.28
N ILE A 149 24.12 -0.07 4.59
CA ILE A 149 24.32 0.92 5.64
C ILE A 149 25.55 0.51 6.47
N THR A 150 26.39 1.48 6.83
CA THR A 150 27.70 1.24 7.46
C THR A 150 27.98 2.11 8.70
N ALA A 151 27.15 3.12 8.94
CA ALA A 151 27.17 3.97 10.12
C ALA A 151 25.75 4.19 10.66
N GLY A 152 25.64 4.82 11.83
CA GLY A 152 24.37 5.26 12.40
C GLY A 152 23.86 6.55 11.75
N ILE A 153 22.61 6.91 12.06
CA ILE A 153 22.02 8.23 11.78
C ILE A 153 22.34 9.25 12.89
N ILE A 154 22.76 8.75 14.06
CA ILE A 154 23.08 9.46 15.29
C ILE A 154 23.95 8.54 16.19
N ASP A 155 24.62 9.07 17.21
CA ASP A 155 25.17 8.28 18.31
C ASP A 155 24.02 7.78 19.22
N PRO A 156 23.73 6.47 19.29
CA PRO A 156 22.61 5.94 20.07
C PRO A 156 22.81 6.10 21.59
N THR A 157 24.02 6.42 22.08
CA THR A 157 24.24 6.76 23.49
C THR A 157 23.65 8.13 23.85
N LYS A 158 23.49 9.04 22.87
CA LYS A 158 22.87 10.36 23.05
C LYS A 158 21.35 10.33 23.01
N VAL A 159 20.78 9.37 22.29
CA VAL A 159 19.34 9.21 22.10
C VAL A 159 18.67 8.81 23.42
N SER A 160 17.51 9.37 23.72
CA SER A 160 16.62 8.90 24.78
C SER A 160 15.89 7.64 24.31
N TYR A 161 15.09 7.78 23.25
CA TYR A 161 14.39 6.68 22.58
C TYR A 161 14.17 6.95 21.08
N PHE A 162 13.94 5.89 20.32
CA PHE A 162 13.37 5.97 18.97
C PHE A 162 11.88 5.61 19.03
N TYR A 163 11.02 6.47 18.49
CA TYR A 163 9.62 6.11 18.26
C TYR A 163 9.51 5.37 16.90
N PRO A 164 8.95 4.15 16.86
CA PRO A 164 8.95 3.32 15.66
C PRO A 164 7.96 3.77 14.57
N MET A 165 8.22 3.34 13.34
CA MET A 165 7.33 3.56 12.20
C MET A 165 5.92 3.02 12.44
N GLY A 166 4.97 3.73 11.85
CA GLY A 166 3.57 3.37 11.87
C GLY A 166 2.77 3.83 13.08
N GLY A 167 3.28 4.79 13.85
CA GLY A 167 2.42 5.63 14.67
C GLY A 167 1.40 6.41 13.84
N MET A 168 0.28 6.71 14.47
CA MET A 168 -0.77 7.57 13.95
C MET A 168 -0.95 8.68 14.98
N LEU A 169 -0.62 9.92 14.62
CA LEU A 169 -0.31 10.97 15.59
C LEU A 169 -0.74 12.34 15.05
N THR A 170 -1.77 12.93 15.63
CA THR A 170 -2.34 14.23 15.20
C THR A 170 -2.71 14.20 13.71
N SER A 171 -2.17 15.10 12.89
CA SER A 171 -2.36 15.15 11.42
C SER A 171 -1.77 13.96 10.65
N HIS A 172 -0.83 13.20 11.24
CA HIS A 172 -0.36 11.95 10.67
C HIS A 172 -1.42 10.85 10.88
N ILE A 173 -2.49 10.90 10.07
CA ILE A 173 -3.64 10.00 10.23
C ILE A 173 -3.32 8.56 9.84
N THR A 174 -2.54 8.35 8.77
CA THR A 174 -2.01 7.03 8.41
C THR A 174 -0.71 6.73 9.18
N PRO A 175 -0.36 5.46 9.40
CA PRO A 175 0.96 5.01 9.85
C PRO A 175 2.14 5.79 9.22
N ILE A 176 2.95 6.46 10.05
CA ILE A 176 4.14 7.23 9.63
C ILE A 176 5.25 6.36 9.05
N ASP A 177 5.90 6.85 7.99
CA ASP A 177 6.98 6.20 7.22
C ASP A 177 8.39 6.63 7.64
N HIS A 178 8.50 7.23 8.83
CA HIS A 178 9.73 7.66 9.49
C HIS A 178 9.73 7.16 10.94
N ILE A 179 10.92 7.06 11.52
CA ILE A 179 11.10 6.99 12.98
C ILE A 179 11.32 8.41 13.51
N TYR A 180 10.84 8.71 14.72
CA TYR A 180 11.27 9.92 15.43
C TYR A 180 12.46 9.59 16.33
N VAL A 181 13.48 10.43 16.28
CA VAL A 181 14.66 10.38 17.15
C VAL A 181 14.48 11.37 18.28
N TYR A 182 14.29 10.89 19.52
CA TYR A 182 14.11 11.75 20.69
C TYR A 182 15.35 11.77 21.59
N PHE A 183 15.76 12.97 22.01
CA PHE A 183 16.89 13.20 22.91
C PHE A 183 16.46 13.45 24.37
N PRO A 184 17.37 13.34 25.35
CA PRO A 184 17.08 13.64 26.75
C PRO A 184 16.64 15.10 26.99
N SER A 185 15.34 15.27 27.18
CA SER A 185 14.73 16.48 27.71
C SER A 185 14.34 16.26 29.17
N ASN A 186 14.45 17.29 30.00
CA ASN A 186 13.98 17.30 31.38
C ASN A 186 12.98 18.44 31.51
N SER A 187 11.80 18.18 32.10
CA SER A 187 10.80 19.22 32.35
C SER A 187 11.39 20.40 33.13
N GLY A 188 11.15 21.63 32.66
CA GLY A 188 11.69 22.86 33.24
C GLY A 188 13.15 23.19 32.90
N GLN A 189 13.85 22.37 32.11
CA GLN A 189 15.21 22.67 31.62
C GLN A 189 15.21 23.11 30.15
N SER A 190 16.29 23.77 29.72
CA SER A 190 16.49 24.10 28.31
C SER A 190 16.64 22.84 27.46
N ILE A 191 15.88 22.75 26.38
CA ILE A 191 16.06 21.72 25.35
C ILE A 191 17.39 21.91 24.61
N GLN A 192 17.79 23.17 24.37
CA GLN A 192 19.04 23.54 23.75
C GLN A 192 20.26 23.05 24.56
N LYS A 193 21.19 22.41 23.88
CA LYS A 193 22.49 21.94 24.37
C LYS A 193 23.63 22.68 23.63
N PRO A 194 24.89 22.58 24.10
CA PRO A 194 26.03 23.12 23.36
C PRO A 194 26.14 22.53 21.95
N ALA A 195 26.54 23.34 20.96
CA ALA A 195 26.75 22.89 19.58
C ALA A 195 27.67 21.65 19.51
N GLY A 196 27.35 20.70 18.64
CA GLY A 196 28.04 19.42 18.51
C GLY A 196 27.66 18.34 19.54
N THR A 197 26.65 18.55 20.37
CA THR A 197 26.14 17.52 21.31
C THR A 197 25.32 16.45 20.59
N TYR A 198 24.48 16.85 19.64
CA TYR A 198 23.60 15.98 18.85
C TYR A 198 23.87 16.20 17.36
N LEU A 199 24.68 15.33 16.75
CA LEU A 199 25.07 15.41 15.34
C LEU A 199 24.37 14.30 14.55
N ALA A 200 23.44 14.67 13.67
CA ALA A 200 22.87 13.75 12.69
C ALA A 200 23.93 13.38 11.65
N THR A 201 24.08 12.09 11.34
CA THR A 201 25.13 11.55 10.48
C THR A 201 24.59 10.79 9.27
N SER A 202 25.28 10.86 8.14
CA SER A 202 24.94 10.07 6.94
C SER A 202 25.23 8.58 7.19
N PRO A 203 24.24 7.68 7.14
CA PRO A 203 24.39 6.27 7.57
C PRO A 203 25.15 5.40 6.53
N ALA A 204 25.34 5.92 5.33
CA ALA A 204 26.27 5.39 4.33
C ALA A 204 26.93 6.54 3.56
N ALA A 205 27.93 6.23 2.73
CA ALA A 205 28.43 7.19 1.75
C ALA A 205 27.36 7.47 0.68
N GLY A 206 27.40 8.64 0.05
CA GLY A 206 26.40 9.00 -0.95
C GLY A 206 26.51 10.45 -1.44
N LYS A 207 25.39 10.97 -1.92
CA LYS A 207 25.21 12.36 -2.37
C LYS A 207 24.00 12.98 -1.68
N ILE A 208 24.17 14.14 -1.06
CA ILE A 208 23.06 15.03 -0.72
C ILE A 208 22.55 15.62 -2.04
N ILE A 209 21.30 15.34 -2.40
CA ILE A 209 20.71 15.67 -3.71
C ILE A 209 19.61 16.72 -3.68
N ALA A 210 18.92 16.86 -2.54
CA ALA A 210 17.95 17.92 -2.26
C ALA A 210 18.00 18.31 -0.79
N VAL A 211 17.77 19.60 -0.52
CA VAL A 211 17.58 20.15 0.82
C VAL A 211 16.47 21.21 0.77
N GLU A 212 15.54 21.14 1.70
CA GLU A 212 14.48 22.14 1.91
C GLU A 212 14.72 22.84 3.26
N ASP A 213 14.40 24.13 3.32
CA ASP A 213 14.61 25.03 4.45
C ASP A 213 13.24 25.37 5.05
N PHE A 214 12.83 24.56 6.01
CA PHE A 214 11.51 24.64 6.63
C PHE A 214 11.37 25.85 7.54
N ALA A 215 12.49 26.39 8.04
CA ALA A 215 12.50 27.68 8.71
C ALA A 215 11.94 28.79 7.80
N LYS A 216 12.34 28.82 6.52
CA LYS A 216 11.77 29.76 5.52
C LYS A 216 10.33 29.43 5.11
N THR A 217 9.97 28.16 4.90
CA THR A 217 8.61 27.83 4.42
C THR A 217 7.55 27.96 5.51
N ASN A 218 7.92 27.72 6.78
CA ASN A 218 7.00 27.65 7.91
C ASN A 218 7.14 28.84 8.87
N GLY A 219 8.18 29.68 8.70
CA GLY A 219 8.42 30.88 9.51
C GLY A 219 9.04 30.62 10.88
N TYR A 220 9.79 29.53 11.04
CA TYR A 220 10.40 29.19 12.33
C TYR A 220 11.62 30.08 12.66
N PRO A 221 11.84 30.44 13.94
CA PRO A 221 12.93 31.33 14.37
C PRO A 221 14.29 30.62 14.51
N TYR A 222 14.39 29.35 14.11
CA TYR A 222 15.55 28.47 14.27
C TYR A 222 15.85 27.70 12.98
N ALA A 223 17.03 27.07 12.91
CA ALA A 223 17.37 26.17 11.81
C ALA A 223 16.48 24.91 11.80
N ASP A 224 15.77 24.69 10.70
CA ASP A 224 14.96 23.49 10.44
C ASP A 224 15.11 23.15 8.95
N TYR A 225 15.61 21.95 8.65
CA TYR A 225 15.82 21.46 7.30
C TYR A 225 15.29 20.04 7.09
N ARG A 226 14.88 19.79 5.85
CA ARG A 226 14.69 18.45 5.30
C ARG A 226 15.82 18.12 4.33
N VAL A 227 16.50 17.00 4.51
CA VAL A 227 17.71 16.60 3.75
C VAL A 227 17.50 15.24 3.09
N VAL A 228 17.71 15.16 1.77
CA VAL A 228 17.59 13.92 0.99
C VAL A 228 18.97 13.46 0.50
N ILE A 229 19.36 12.26 0.90
CA ILE A 229 20.63 11.62 0.54
C ILE A 229 20.36 10.39 -0.33
N SER A 230 20.99 10.35 -1.51
CA SER A 230 21.07 9.15 -2.35
C SER A 230 22.37 8.41 -2.02
N HIS A 231 22.25 7.22 -1.46
CA HIS A 231 23.36 6.27 -1.30
C HIS A 231 23.54 5.45 -2.57
N SER A 232 22.43 5.15 -3.25
CA SER A 232 22.40 4.61 -4.61
C SER A 232 21.11 5.03 -5.34
N CYS A 233 20.84 4.50 -6.54
CA CYS A 233 19.51 4.62 -7.17
C CYS A 233 18.45 3.70 -6.54
N ASN A 234 18.85 2.81 -5.62
CA ASN A 234 17.94 1.97 -4.84
C ASN A 234 17.77 2.48 -3.41
N LEU A 235 18.82 3.02 -2.78
CA LEU A 235 18.83 3.33 -1.35
C LEU A 235 18.90 4.84 -1.10
N PHE A 236 17.91 5.36 -0.37
CA PHE A 236 17.77 6.78 -0.03
C PHE A 236 17.46 6.97 1.45
N SER A 237 18.12 7.93 2.07
CA SER A 237 17.80 8.42 3.42
C SER A 237 17.17 9.80 3.32
N VAL A 238 16.11 10.03 4.11
CA VAL A 238 15.48 11.34 4.27
C VAL A 238 15.48 11.70 5.75
N PHE A 239 16.05 12.85 6.07
CA PHE A 239 16.00 13.48 7.38
C PHE A 239 15.02 14.66 7.32
N ILE A 240 14.22 14.89 8.36
CA ILE A 240 13.27 16.01 8.48
C ILE A 240 13.43 16.61 9.89
N HIS A 241 13.20 17.92 10.04
CA HIS A 241 13.38 18.63 11.30
C HIS A 241 14.79 18.55 11.90
N VAL A 242 15.80 18.30 11.05
CA VAL A 242 17.20 18.42 11.46
C VAL A 242 17.64 19.89 11.52
N GLY A 243 18.52 20.18 12.47
CA GLY A 243 18.98 21.52 12.80
C GLY A 243 20.07 22.04 11.85
N LYS A 244 21.07 22.69 12.42
CA LYS A 244 22.02 23.50 11.64
C LYS A 244 22.93 22.63 10.77
N LEU A 245 22.80 22.76 9.44
CA LEU A 245 23.63 22.03 8.47
C LEU A 245 25.13 22.16 8.76
N THR A 246 25.83 21.03 8.81
CA THR A 246 27.26 20.93 9.15
C THR A 246 28.02 20.05 8.13
N GLY A 247 29.33 19.84 8.31
CA GLY A 247 30.16 19.02 7.43
C GLY A 247 30.07 19.44 5.96
N ALA A 248 30.01 18.47 5.04
CA ALA A 248 29.77 18.73 3.62
C ALA A 248 28.45 19.49 3.33
N ALA A 249 27.43 19.39 4.19
CA ALA A 249 26.12 20.03 4.00
C ALA A 249 26.10 21.53 4.34
N ALA A 250 27.02 22.03 5.17
CA ALA A 250 27.06 23.43 5.60
C ALA A 250 27.06 24.44 4.43
N GLN A 251 27.70 24.07 3.32
CA GLN A 251 27.75 24.88 2.10
C GLN A 251 26.39 25.07 1.39
N ILE A 252 25.34 24.35 1.80
CA ILE A 252 24.02 24.37 1.16
C ILE A 252 23.17 25.53 1.71
N ALA A 253 23.34 25.91 2.98
CA ALA A 253 22.56 26.98 3.61
C ALA A 253 22.64 28.32 2.83
N SER A 254 23.80 28.65 2.27
CA SER A 254 23.98 29.83 1.41
C SER A 254 23.54 29.66 -0.05
N LYS A 255 23.23 28.42 -0.47
CA LYS A 255 22.82 28.05 -1.85
C LYS A 255 21.32 27.82 -2.01
N ILE A 256 20.57 27.71 -0.91
CA ILE A 256 19.10 27.58 -0.89
C ILE A 256 18.40 28.86 -1.36
N GLY A 257 19.03 30.03 -1.18
CA GLY A 257 18.45 31.31 -1.58
C GLY A 257 17.09 31.60 -0.91
N SER A 258 16.22 32.29 -1.65
CA SER A 258 14.88 32.71 -1.21
C SER A 258 13.76 31.70 -1.47
N SER A 259 14.00 30.64 -2.24
CA SER A 259 12.98 29.63 -2.58
C SER A 259 12.65 28.68 -1.42
N GLY A 260 13.51 28.62 -0.39
CA GLY A 260 13.43 27.57 0.64
C GLY A 260 13.79 26.18 0.13
N SER A 261 14.40 26.04 -1.06
CA SER A 261 14.75 24.74 -1.64
C SER A 261 16.04 24.80 -2.48
N TRP A 262 16.92 23.83 -2.24
CA TRP A 262 18.12 23.54 -3.03
C TRP A 262 18.07 22.12 -3.61
N ALA A 263 18.56 21.96 -4.83
CA ALA A 263 18.73 20.64 -5.44
C ALA A 263 20.03 20.58 -6.25
N GLY A 264 21.00 19.78 -5.82
CA GLY A 264 22.30 19.62 -6.48
C GLY A 264 22.89 18.23 -6.30
N SER A 265 24.19 18.12 -6.08
CA SER A 265 24.87 16.88 -5.73
C SER A 265 26.13 17.21 -4.93
N ILE A 266 26.12 16.94 -3.63
CA ILE A 266 27.28 17.10 -2.73
C ILE A 266 27.61 15.74 -2.13
N ALA A 267 28.84 15.27 -2.35
CA ALA A 267 29.29 13.99 -1.79
C ALA A 267 29.37 14.06 -0.26
N VAL A 268 28.97 12.97 0.40
CA VAL A 268 29.02 12.79 1.86
C VAL A 268 29.52 11.38 2.17
N LYS A 269 30.32 11.23 3.23
CA LYS A 269 30.88 9.94 3.66
C LYS A 269 29.96 9.25 4.67
N SER A 270 30.14 7.93 4.82
CA SER A 270 29.50 7.19 5.92
C SER A 270 30.01 7.70 7.27
N GLY A 271 29.10 7.96 8.20
CA GLY A 271 29.40 8.54 9.52
C GLY A 271 29.74 10.04 9.51
N GLU A 272 29.65 10.72 8.37
CA GLU A 272 29.87 12.17 8.30
C GLU A 272 28.65 12.94 8.83
N ALA A 273 28.87 13.92 9.71
CA ALA A 273 27.81 14.76 10.25
C ALA A 273 27.24 15.71 9.17
N ILE A 274 25.91 15.73 9.07
CA ILE A 274 25.16 16.53 8.08
C ILE A 274 24.37 17.67 8.73
N ALA A 275 23.97 17.53 9.99
CA ALA A 275 23.32 18.58 10.78
C ALA A 275 23.75 18.52 12.26
N ASP A 276 23.59 19.65 12.96
CA ASP A 276 23.74 19.81 14.40
C ASP A 276 22.39 20.21 15.01
N ASP A 277 21.77 19.24 15.68
CA ASP A 277 20.44 19.34 16.26
C ASP A 277 20.50 19.78 17.73
N SER A 278 21.68 20.19 18.21
CA SER A 278 21.88 20.61 19.60
C SER A 278 21.06 21.86 19.96
N GLU A 279 20.70 22.70 18.98
CA GLU A 279 19.95 23.94 19.22
C GLU A 279 18.47 23.67 19.55
N ASN A 280 17.79 22.91 18.68
CA ASN A 280 16.42 22.45 18.85
C ASN A 280 16.40 20.94 18.58
N PRO A 281 16.53 20.09 19.62
CA PRO A 281 16.68 18.67 19.43
C PRO A 281 15.40 17.96 18.95
N ASN A 282 15.63 16.75 18.44
CA ASN A 282 14.70 15.76 17.88
C ASN A 282 14.51 15.94 16.37
N PHE A 283 14.52 14.84 15.62
CA PHE A 283 14.39 14.82 14.16
C PHE A 283 13.73 13.54 13.66
N ASP A 284 13.24 13.57 12.43
CA ASP A 284 12.58 12.44 11.77
C ASP A 284 13.54 11.77 10.79
N TYR A 285 13.49 10.44 10.68
CA TYR A 285 14.31 9.70 9.74
C TYR A 285 13.53 8.61 9.00
N SER A 286 13.59 8.63 7.67
CA SER A 286 13.15 7.54 6.79
C SER A 286 14.33 6.91 6.05
N LEU A 287 14.29 5.59 5.90
CA LEU A 287 15.07 4.84 4.93
C LEU A 287 14.13 4.28 3.85
N PHE A 288 14.53 4.34 2.60
CA PHE A 288 13.79 3.79 1.46
C PHE A 288 14.69 2.87 0.62
N ASP A 289 14.20 1.66 0.29
CA ASP A 289 14.88 0.65 -0.52
C ASP A 289 14.01 0.22 -1.72
N GLY A 290 14.42 0.67 -2.91
CA GLY A 290 13.78 0.37 -4.20
C GLY A 290 13.85 -1.10 -4.62
N THR A 291 14.58 -1.95 -3.91
CA THR A 291 14.60 -3.41 -4.12
C THR A 291 13.57 -4.14 -3.27
N LYS A 292 13.13 -3.57 -2.14
CA LYS A 292 12.24 -4.24 -1.16
C LYS A 292 10.89 -3.54 -1.05
N LYS A 293 10.01 -3.83 -2.01
CA LYS A 293 8.64 -3.29 -1.99
C LYS A 293 7.79 -3.92 -0.88
N LEU A 294 7.16 -3.06 -0.07
CA LEU A 294 6.12 -3.42 0.90
C LEU A 294 4.88 -4.03 0.20
N LYS A 295 4.18 -4.92 0.91
CA LYS A 295 3.17 -5.82 0.31
C LYS A 295 1.80 -5.80 1.01
N GLY A 296 1.70 -5.21 2.20
CA GLY A 296 0.46 -5.03 2.96
C GLY A 296 -0.26 -3.70 2.68
N PHE A 297 -0.04 -3.10 1.51
CA PHE A 297 -0.88 -2.02 1.00
C PHE A 297 -1.85 -2.61 -0.03
N ALA A 298 -3.16 -2.42 0.17
CA ALA A 298 -4.17 -3.00 -0.70
C ALA A 298 -4.32 -2.25 -2.04
N ASN A 299 -4.09 -0.93 -2.06
CA ASN A 299 -4.10 -0.14 -3.27
C ASN A 299 -2.97 0.90 -3.27
N LEU A 300 -2.05 0.77 -4.23
CA LEU A 300 -0.95 1.73 -4.41
C LEU A 300 -1.34 2.98 -5.20
N LYS A 301 -2.46 2.96 -5.95
CA LYS A 301 -2.90 4.11 -6.75
C LYS A 301 -3.26 5.33 -5.87
N SER A 302 -3.67 5.10 -4.63
CA SER A 302 -3.98 6.16 -3.66
C SER A 302 -2.77 6.98 -3.20
N TYR A 303 -1.55 6.46 -3.36
CA TYR A 303 -0.29 7.16 -3.07
C TYR A 303 0.41 7.67 -4.35
N ALA A 304 -0.25 7.58 -5.52
CA ALA A 304 0.36 7.95 -6.80
C ALA A 304 0.42 9.47 -7.06
N GLN A 305 -0.44 10.26 -6.40
CA GLN A 305 -0.44 11.73 -6.53
C GLN A 305 0.52 12.42 -5.54
N THR A 306 0.76 11.82 -4.37
CA THR A 306 1.77 12.26 -3.40
C THR A 306 2.12 11.11 -2.45
N GLU A 307 3.32 11.15 -1.87
CA GLU A 307 3.91 10.12 -0.99
C GLU A 307 4.07 8.72 -1.64
N GLN A 308 4.27 8.73 -2.96
CA GLN A 308 4.63 7.60 -3.83
C GLN A 308 5.87 6.79 -3.39
N TRP A 309 6.62 7.26 -2.40
CA TRP A 309 7.75 6.55 -1.79
C TRP A 309 7.34 5.50 -0.75
N LYS A 310 6.17 5.62 -0.08
CA LYS A 310 5.74 4.69 0.99
C LYS A 310 5.81 3.20 0.66
N PRO A 311 5.56 2.74 -0.59
CA PRO A 311 5.69 1.32 -0.92
C PRO A 311 7.13 0.78 -0.84
N TRP A 312 8.12 1.65 -0.61
CA TRP A 312 9.55 1.34 -0.52
C TRP A 312 10.15 1.65 0.87
N THR A 313 9.34 2.04 1.87
CA THR A 313 9.79 2.33 3.23
C THR A 313 10.43 1.10 3.88
N ALA A 314 11.57 1.30 4.55
CA ALA A 314 12.42 0.24 5.07
C ALA A 314 12.75 0.44 6.57
N ASP A 315 12.69 -0.62 7.37
CA ASP A 315 13.15 -0.60 8.76
C ASP A 315 14.68 -0.49 8.81
N LEU A 316 15.20 0.60 9.39
CA LEU A 316 16.63 0.85 9.57
C LEU A 316 17.35 -0.32 10.27
N LEU A 317 16.69 -1.02 11.20
CA LEU A 317 17.26 -2.16 11.92
C LEU A 317 17.64 -3.32 11.00
N ASP A 318 17.05 -3.45 9.81
CA ASP A 318 17.38 -4.50 8.83
C ASP A 318 18.62 -4.18 7.98
N TYR A 319 19.20 -2.98 8.12
CA TYR A 319 20.36 -2.52 7.34
C TYR A 319 21.56 -2.15 8.22
N LEU A 320 21.33 -1.80 9.49
CA LEU A 320 22.42 -1.49 10.42
C LEU A 320 23.39 -2.68 10.56
N PRO A 321 24.72 -2.44 10.55
CA PRO A 321 25.70 -3.48 10.83
C PRO A 321 25.51 -4.02 12.25
N ALA A 322 25.91 -5.29 12.48
CA ALA A 322 25.70 -5.98 13.76
C ALA A 322 26.30 -5.24 14.98
N SER A 323 27.35 -4.44 14.77
CA SER A 323 27.96 -3.57 15.78
C SER A 323 27.06 -2.40 16.25
N LEU A 324 26.06 -2.01 15.46
CA LEU A 324 25.12 -0.92 15.75
C LEU A 324 23.69 -1.42 15.99
N LYS A 325 23.27 -2.55 15.40
CA LYS A 325 21.88 -3.02 15.50
C LYS A 325 21.40 -3.12 16.95
N SER A 326 22.14 -3.79 17.82
CA SER A 326 21.72 -4.00 19.22
C SER A 326 21.66 -2.71 20.05
N SER A 327 22.53 -1.72 19.81
CA SER A 327 22.46 -0.44 20.53
C SER A 327 21.28 0.41 20.06
N TYR A 328 20.96 0.37 18.77
CA TYR A 328 19.75 0.99 18.22
C TYR A 328 18.46 0.30 18.70
N GLU A 329 18.39 -1.02 18.58
CA GLU A 329 17.26 -1.85 19.00
C GLU A 329 16.95 -1.69 20.50
N SER A 330 17.98 -1.46 21.33
CA SER A 330 17.80 -1.13 22.75
C SER A 330 16.97 0.15 22.96
N LYS A 331 17.11 1.16 22.09
CA LYS A 331 16.51 2.49 22.18
C LYS A 331 15.10 2.60 21.57
N PHE A 332 14.68 1.68 20.71
CA PHE A 332 13.30 1.69 20.20
C PHE A 332 12.26 1.48 21.30
N LEU A 333 11.13 2.18 21.24
CA LEU A 333 10.03 1.97 22.20
C LEU A 333 9.31 0.63 22.01
N ALA A 334 9.31 0.04 20.82
CA ALA A 334 8.71 -1.26 20.58
C ALA A 334 9.50 -2.40 21.26
N THR A 335 8.77 -3.45 21.66
CA THR A 335 9.30 -4.74 22.15
C THR A 335 8.86 -5.93 21.29
N ALA A 336 7.87 -5.74 20.42
CA ALA A 336 7.40 -6.72 19.45
C ALA A 336 8.00 -6.44 18.05
N SER A 337 8.18 -7.49 17.25
CA SER A 337 8.69 -7.38 15.88
C SER A 337 7.58 -6.96 14.89
N PRO A 338 7.86 -6.11 13.88
CA PRO A 338 9.13 -5.40 13.62
C PRO A 338 9.36 -4.25 14.60
N ILE A 339 10.57 -4.19 15.18
CA ILE A 339 10.90 -3.25 16.27
C ILE A 339 11.06 -1.81 15.75
N GLY A 340 11.57 -1.61 14.53
CA GLY A 340 11.57 -0.29 13.90
C GLY A 340 10.22 0.11 13.30
N GLY A 341 9.23 -0.80 13.30
CA GLY A 341 7.84 -0.55 12.93
C GLY A 341 7.44 -0.99 11.53
N LYS A 342 6.20 -0.66 11.15
CA LYS A 342 5.55 -1.08 9.89
C LYS A 342 4.39 -0.14 9.57
N ILE A 343 4.15 0.13 8.28
CA ILE A 343 3.11 1.07 7.81
C ILE A 343 2.00 0.41 7.00
N ASP A 344 2.30 -0.71 6.33
CA ASP A 344 1.45 -1.41 5.38
C ASP A 344 0.61 -2.48 6.11
N TRP A 345 -0.39 -2.03 6.87
CA TRP A 345 -1.27 -2.85 7.72
C TRP A 345 -2.61 -3.24 7.07
N ASP A 346 -2.78 -3.04 5.75
CA ASP A 346 -4.06 -3.31 5.09
C ASP A 346 -4.39 -4.80 5.07
N LYS A 347 -5.62 -5.13 5.48
CA LYS A 347 -6.14 -6.50 5.47
C LYS A 347 -7.40 -6.57 4.59
N SER A 348 -7.26 -7.15 3.40
CA SER A 348 -8.37 -7.33 2.46
C SER A 348 -9.54 -8.09 3.09
N GLY A 349 -10.77 -7.62 2.84
CA GLY A 349 -11.99 -8.19 3.41
C GLY A 349 -12.30 -7.78 4.86
N THR A 350 -11.44 -6.98 5.51
CA THR A 350 -11.68 -6.44 6.86
C THR A 350 -11.49 -4.91 6.88
N ALA A 351 -11.89 -4.27 7.97
CA ALA A 351 -11.73 -2.83 8.17
C ALA A 351 -10.28 -2.37 8.43
N GLN A 352 -9.29 -3.28 8.57
CA GLN A 352 -7.94 -2.91 9.02
C GLN A 352 -7.11 -2.23 7.93
N GLY A 353 -6.43 -1.14 8.30
CA GLY A 353 -5.47 -0.41 7.46
C GLY A 353 -5.92 0.99 7.10
N ASN A 354 -5.42 1.49 5.98
CA ASN A 354 -5.62 2.85 5.48
C ASN A 354 -6.84 2.95 4.57
N TRP A 355 -7.53 4.09 4.67
CA TRP A 355 -8.78 4.40 3.98
C TRP A 355 -8.87 5.89 3.64
N PHE A 356 -9.44 6.19 2.48
CA PHE A 356 -9.63 7.54 1.95
C PHE A 356 -11.08 7.70 1.50
N VAL A 357 -11.70 8.86 1.70
CA VAL A 357 -13.07 9.11 1.21
C VAL A 357 -13.11 8.92 -0.32
N GLU A 358 -14.19 8.32 -0.83
CA GLU A 358 -14.34 8.08 -2.26
C GLU A 358 -14.22 9.41 -3.05
N LYS A 359 -13.46 9.40 -4.15
CA LYS A 359 -13.17 10.55 -5.04
C LYS A 359 -12.35 11.69 -4.41
N THR A 360 -11.63 11.47 -3.29
CA THR A 360 -10.76 12.48 -2.66
C THR A 360 -9.26 12.29 -2.94
N ASN A 361 -8.88 11.88 -4.15
CA ASN A 361 -7.47 11.69 -4.58
C ASN A 361 -6.61 10.71 -3.73
N GLY A 362 -7.22 9.84 -2.93
CA GLY A 362 -6.49 8.96 -2.03
C GLY A 362 -5.74 9.76 -0.96
N TYR A 363 -4.44 9.46 -0.78
CA TYR A 363 -3.58 10.12 0.19
C TYR A 363 -3.35 11.62 -0.09
N ARG A 364 -3.52 12.06 -1.35
CA ARG A 364 -3.45 13.50 -1.67
C ARG A 364 -4.61 14.30 -1.08
N GLY A 365 -5.75 13.67 -0.77
CA GLY A 365 -6.91 14.35 -0.21
C GLY A 365 -7.50 15.44 -1.11
N LEU A 366 -8.31 16.31 -0.48
CA LEU A 366 -8.82 17.55 -1.10
C LEU A 366 -8.28 18.84 -0.45
N GLY A 367 -7.67 18.74 0.74
CA GLY A 367 -7.15 19.90 1.45
C GLY A 367 -5.79 20.40 0.96
N ASN A 368 -5.26 21.39 1.68
CA ASN A 368 -3.89 21.87 1.52
C ASN A 368 -2.90 20.83 2.09
N GLN A 369 -1.69 20.74 1.52
CA GLN A 369 -0.63 19.90 2.10
C GLN A 369 -0.09 20.47 3.43
N GLY A 370 -0.17 21.79 3.62
CA GLY A 370 0.09 22.44 4.91
C GLY A 370 -1.14 22.55 5.80
N ALA A 371 -0.94 22.62 7.11
CA ALA A 371 -1.99 22.76 8.11
C ALA A 371 -2.63 24.17 8.12
N ALA A 372 -3.96 24.23 8.14
CA ALA A 372 -4.72 25.44 8.43
C ALA A 372 -5.39 25.32 9.80
N TYR A 373 -4.77 25.90 10.83
CA TYR A 373 -5.32 25.95 12.19
C TYR A 373 -6.27 27.15 12.35
N ASN A 374 -7.43 26.94 12.98
CA ASN A 374 -8.28 28.02 13.46
C ASN A 374 -8.85 27.73 14.87
N ASN A 375 -9.55 28.71 15.45
CA ASN A 375 -10.12 28.67 16.79
C ASN A 375 -9.13 28.19 17.88
N HIS A 376 -8.08 28.98 18.12
CA HIS A 376 -7.05 28.71 19.14
C HIS A 376 -6.39 27.31 19.00
N GLY A 377 -6.25 26.82 17.77
CA GLY A 377 -5.64 25.52 17.46
C GLY A 377 -6.58 24.32 17.55
N LYS A 378 -7.85 24.50 17.93
CA LYS A 378 -8.81 23.39 18.11
C LYS A 378 -9.34 22.78 16.81
N VAL A 379 -9.24 23.50 15.69
CA VAL A 379 -9.62 23.01 14.36
C VAL A 379 -8.40 23.05 13.47
N ALA A 380 -7.98 21.90 12.93
CA ALA A 380 -6.84 21.75 12.04
C ALA A 380 -7.29 21.11 10.72
N ARG A 381 -7.34 21.91 9.66
CA ARG A 381 -7.77 21.49 8.32
C ARG A 381 -6.56 21.24 7.42
N GLY A 382 -6.59 20.15 6.66
CA GLY A 382 -5.49 19.76 5.77
C GLY A 382 -5.89 18.66 4.78
N TYR A 383 -4.92 18.10 4.07
CA TYR A 383 -5.14 16.99 3.14
C TYR A 383 -5.71 15.75 3.83
N TRP A 384 -5.39 15.56 5.11
CA TRP A 384 -5.84 14.44 5.94
C TRP A 384 -7.32 14.45 6.31
N ASP A 385 -8.07 15.55 6.14
CA ASP A 385 -9.52 15.64 6.47
C ASP A 385 -10.34 14.45 5.91
N THR A 386 -9.90 13.93 4.76
CA THR A 386 -10.52 12.81 4.04
C THR A 386 -9.92 11.43 4.35
N HIS A 387 -9.05 11.33 5.35
CA HIS A 387 -8.33 10.11 5.73
C HIS A 387 -8.94 9.41 6.95
N LEU A 388 -8.76 8.09 7.00
CA LEU A 388 -9.07 7.21 8.12
C LEU A 388 -8.01 6.10 8.16
N ALA A 389 -7.50 5.76 9.34
CA ALA A 389 -6.71 4.54 9.52
C ALA A 389 -7.23 3.75 10.72
N ILE A 390 -7.28 2.42 10.56
CA ILE A 390 -7.71 1.47 11.59
C ILE A 390 -6.62 0.41 11.70
N ALA A 391 -5.58 0.68 12.49
CA ALA A 391 -4.36 -0.13 12.54
C ALA A 391 -3.83 -0.28 13.98
N PRO A 392 -2.92 -1.24 14.24
CA PRO A 392 -2.27 -1.36 15.55
C PRO A 392 -1.43 -0.12 15.89
N ASP A 393 -1.38 0.26 17.17
CA ASP A 393 -0.44 1.28 17.69
C ASP A 393 1.02 0.92 17.35
N ALA A 394 1.91 1.92 17.36
CA ALA A 394 3.32 1.75 17.03
C ALA A 394 4.10 0.80 17.96
N VAL A 395 3.66 0.70 19.23
CA VAL A 395 4.35 -0.02 20.32
C VAL A 395 3.43 -1.08 20.93
N ASP A 396 2.21 -0.72 21.36
CA ASP A 396 1.21 -1.67 21.84
C ASP A 396 0.45 -2.29 20.66
N ARG A 397 1.14 -3.16 19.91
CA ARG A 397 0.63 -3.81 18.70
C ARG A 397 -0.63 -4.69 18.91
N ASN A 398 -1.11 -4.83 20.15
CA ASN A 398 -2.41 -5.47 20.46
C ASN A 398 -3.59 -4.48 20.41
N THR A 399 -3.34 -3.18 20.60
CA THR A 399 -4.38 -2.15 20.65
C THR A 399 -4.60 -1.54 19.27
N THR A 400 -5.83 -1.59 18.75
CA THR A 400 -6.21 -0.92 17.50
C THR A 400 -6.49 0.56 17.75
N ILE A 401 -5.77 1.42 17.05
CA ILE A 401 -6.07 2.85 16.95
C ILE A 401 -7.07 3.08 15.82
N PHE A 402 -8.08 3.91 16.08
CA PHE A 402 -9.00 4.49 15.12
C PHE A 402 -8.59 5.95 14.92
N SER A 403 -7.82 6.21 13.86
CA SER A 403 -7.23 7.51 13.54
C SER A 403 -8.09 8.20 12.47
N ILE A 404 -8.64 9.36 12.78
CA ILE A 404 -9.71 10.02 12.02
C ILE A 404 -9.30 11.46 11.68
N GLY A 405 -9.21 11.79 10.39
CA GLY A 405 -8.70 13.09 9.95
C GLY A 405 -9.62 14.30 10.14
N ASP A 406 -10.93 14.08 10.23
CA ASP A 406 -11.90 15.13 10.54
C ASP A 406 -12.92 14.62 11.57
N TRP A 407 -12.66 14.90 12.84
CA TRP A 407 -13.58 14.71 13.95
C TRP A 407 -13.98 16.11 14.44
N GLU A 408 -14.96 16.71 13.76
CA GLU A 408 -15.39 18.12 13.94
C GLU A 408 -14.27 19.16 13.75
N GLY A 409 -13.30 18.84 12.91
CA GLY A 409 -12.08 19.63 12.70
C GLY A 409 -10.86 19.16 13.52
N CYS A 410 -10.99 18.14 14.36
CA CYS A 410 -9.83 17.47 14.96
C CYS A 410 -9.31 16.33 14.08
N PRO A 411 -8.02 16.32 13.69
CA PRO A 411 -7.32 15.10 13.32
C PRO A 411 -6.99 14.33 14.61
N CYS A 412 -7.85 13.38 14.96
CA CYS A 412 -7.95 12.79 16.29
C CYS A 412 -7.73 11.26 16.26
N GLN A 413 -7.11 10.71 17.30
CA GLN A 413 -6.91 9.27 17.49
C GLN A 413 -7.70 8.76 18.69
N PHE A 414 -8.35 7.61 18.52
CA PHE A 414 -9.16 6.95 19.56
C PHE A 414 -8.88 5.46 19.63
N ILE A 415 -9.37 4.79 20.67
CA ILE A 415 -9.50 3.32 20.71
C ILE A 415 -10.97 2.92 20.94
N SER A 416 -11.29 1.65 20.69
CA SER A 416 -12.58 1.10 21.09
C SER A 416 -12.63 0.87 22.60
N LYS A 417 -13.76 1.23 23.23
CA LYS A 417 -14.09 0.86 24.63
C LYS A 417 -14.14 -0.65 24.85
N ASP A 418 -14.55 -1.39 23.82
CA ASP A 418 -14.50 -2.85 23.75
C ASP A 418 -13.26 -3.26 22.95
N SER A 419 -12.22 -3.74 23.64
CA SER A 419 -10.93 -4.09 23.04
C SER A 419 -10.97 -5.34 22.14
N SER A 420 -12.09 -6.08 22.08
CA SER A 420 -12.27 -7.16 21.09
C SER A 420 -12.62 -6.63 19.70
N ILE A 421 -13.07 -5.38 19.60
CA ILE A 421 -13.36 -4.70 18.34
C ILE A 421 -12.05 -4.13 17.77
N THR A 422 -11.56 -4.77 16.73
CA THR A 422 -10.32 -4.43 16.02
C THR A 422 -10.61 -4.26 14.53
N GLY A 423 -9.71 -3.61 13.79
CA GLY A 423 -9.81 -3.57 12.33
C GLY A 423 -9.83 -4.97 11.70
N ALA A 424 -9.23 -5.97 12.36
CA ALA A 424 -9.17 -7.35 11.90
C ALA A 424 -10.44 -8.17 12.16
N SER A 425 -11.27 -7.82 13.15
CA SER A 425 -12.51 -8.53 13.51
C SER A 425 -13.76 -7.99 12.81
N ILE A 426 -13.72 -6.77 12.25
CA ILE A 426 -14.80 -6.19 11.45
C ILE A 426 -14.64 -6.60 9.98
N THR A 427 -15.63 -7.33 9.45
CA THR A 427 -15.67 -7.85 8.07
C THR A 427 -17.05 -7.62 7.44
N SER A 428 -17.26 -8.00 6.18
CA SER A 428 -18.56 -7.85 5.51
C SER A 428 -19.67 -8.72 6.12
N SER A 429 -19.34 -9.84 6.77
CA SER A 429 -20.32 -10.65 7.51
C SER A 429 -20.67 -10.09 8.89
N SER A 430 -19.93 -9.10 9.39
CA SER A 430 -20.24 -8.41 10.65
C SER A 430 -21.45 -7.48 10.55
N GLY A 431 -21.93 -7.17 9.34
CA GLY A 431 -22.97 -6.17 9.13
C GLY A 431 -22.51 -4.76 9.52
N VAL A 432 -23.39 -3.98 10.15
CA VAL A 432 -23.03 -2.66 10.68
C VAL A 432 -22.50 -2.80 12.11
N VAL A 433 -21.25 -2.41 12.33
CA VAL A 433 -20.59 -2.42 13.65
C VAL A 433 -20.56 -0.99 14.17
N VAL A 434 -21.21 -0.75 15.31
CA VAL A 434 -21.16 0.53 16.04
C VAL A 434 -20.13 0.42 17.17
N ILE A 435 -19.09 1.25 17.08
CA ILE A 435 -17.96 1.29 18.02
C ILE A 435 -18.16 2.48 18.95
N GLU A 436 -18.07 2.24 20.27
CA GLU A 436 -17.91 3.30 21.26
C GLU A 436 -16.43 3.71 21.29
N LEU A 437 -16.12 4.92 20.82
CA LEU A 437 -14.76 5.45 20.83
C LEU A 437 -14.44 6.14 22.14
N THR A 438 -13.25 5.88 22.68
CA THR A 438 -12.69 6.61 23.83
C THR A 438 -11.36 7.24 23.45
N GLU A 439 -11.02 8.32 24.14
CA GLU A 439 -9.63 8.73 24.27
C GLU A 439 -8.82 7.63 24.99
N PHE A 440 -7.50 7.76 25.01
CA PHE A 440 -6.61 6.81 25.64
C PHE A 440 -5.47 7.50 26.39
N ASN A 441 -4.91 6.77 27.34
CA ASN A 441 -3.73 7.11 28.10
C ASN A 441 -2.64 6.07 27.85
N PHE A 442 -1.38 6.45 28.05
CA PHE A 442 -0.25 5.55 28.03
C PHE A 442 0.06 5.04 29.44
N GLN A 443 0.38 3.76 29.55
CA GLN A 443 0.88 3.13 30.77
C GLN A 443 2.21 2.41 30.50
N SER A 444 3.02 2.25 31.53
CA SER A 444 4.18 1.35 31.52
C SER A 444 3.74 -0.12 31.37
N PRO A 445 4.66 -1.05 31.08
CA PRO A 445 4.41 -2.50 31.21
C PRO A 445 3.89 -2.93 32.60
N SER A 446 4.14 -2.12 33.64
CA SER A 446 3.67 -2.34 35.02
C SER A 446 2.35 -1.64 35.36
N GLY A 447 1.68 -1.00 34.39
CA GLY A 447 0.38 -0.34 34.57
C GLY A 447 0.42 1.06 35.19
N ALA A 448 1.61 1.61 35.47
CA ALA A 448 1.76 2.99 35.93
C ALA A 448 1.54 3.96 34.77
N MET A 449 0.82 5.07 35.00
CA MET A 449 0.59 6.10 33.98
C MET A 449 1.91 6.75 33.54
N VAL A 450 2.09 6.99 32.24
CA VAL A 450 3.29 7.65 31.68
C VAL A 450 2.90 8.80 30.74
N SER A 451 3.74 9.83 30.65
CA SER A 451 3.49 10.97 29.74
C SER A 451 3.71 10.56 28.28
N PRO A 452 2.91 11.05 27.31
CA PRO A 452 3.23 10.96 25.89
C PRO A 452 4.60 11.56 25.52
N SER A 453 5.08 12.55 26.29
CA SER A 453 6.39 13.20 26.10
C SER A 453 7.57 12.42 26.72
N GLU A 454 7.28 11.53 27.66
CA GLU A 454 8.28 10.72 28.38
C GLU A 454 7.83 9.24 28.39
N PRO A 455 7.65 8.62 27.21
CA PRO A 455 7.12 7.27 27.08
C PRO A 455 8.12 6.21 27.56
N THR A 456 7.60 5.13 28.14
CA THR A 456 8.39 3.95 28.53
C THR A 456 8.45 2.93 27.39
N LYS A 457 9.58 2.22 27.24
CA LYS A 457 9.69 1.10 26.28
C LYS A 457 8.66 0.02 26.60
N GLY A 458 7.94 -0.44 25.57
CA GLY A 458 6.82 -1.37 25.72
C GLY A 458 5.59 -0.76 26.38
N TYR A 459 5.34 0.55 26.18
CA TYR A 459 4.13 1.18 26.70
C TYR A 459 2.85 0.44 26.26
N LEU A 460 1.79 0.61 27.04
CA LEU A 460 0.48 0.03 26.86
C LEU A 460 -0.55 1.15 26.63
N VAL A 461 -1.41 1.00 25.62
CA VAL A 461 -2.44 2.00 25.29
C VAL A 461 -3.77 1.59 25.95
N ARG A 462 -4.31 2.42 26.85
CA ARG A 462 -5.47 2.06 27.67
C ARG A 462 -6.55 3.15 27.65
N SER A 463 -7.81 2.73 27.59
CA SER A 463 -8.96 3.63 27.49
C SER A 463 -9.03 4.61 28.66
N SER A 464 -9.46 5.85 28.40
CA SER A 464 -9.86 6.81 29.45
C SER A 464 -11.20 6.46 30.12
N GLY A 465 -11.89 5.41 29.65
CA GLY A 465 -13.18 4.92 30.14
C GLY A 465 -14.40 5.70 29.60
N SER A 466 -14.24 7.01 29.35
CA SER A 466 -15.28 7.88 28.81
C SER A 466 -15.45 7.70 27.30
N VAL A 467 -16.68 7.47 26.85
CA VAL A 467 -17.04 7.49 25.43
C VAL A 467 -17.15 8.94 24.96
N VAL A 468 -16.46 9.28 23.88
CA VAL A 468 -16.43 10.63 23.29
C VAL A 468 -17.18 10.73 21.95
N GLY A 469 -17.58 9.59 21.39
CA GLY A 469 -18.47 9.49 20.24
C GLY A 469 -18.64 8.04 19.77
N LEU A 470 -19.43 7.86 18.71
CA LEU A 470 -19.55 6.58 18.02
C LEU A 470 -18.88 6.63 16.63
N LEU A 471 -18.36 5.49 16.20
CA LEU A 471 -17.98 5.24 14.81
C LEU A 471 -18.79 4.06 14.29
N ALA A 472 -19.65 4.30 13.32
CA ALA A 472 -20.42 3.26 12.65
C ALA A 472 -19.71 2.82 11.37
N LEU A 473 -19.35 1.55 11.30
CA LEU A 473 -18.60 0.94 10.19
C LEU A 473 -19.39 -0.19 9.55
N GLN A 474 -19.32 -0.30 8.22
CA GLN A 474 -19.80 -1.47 7.49
C GLN A 474 -18.89 -1.75 6.29
N VAL A 475 -18.15 -2.86 6.34
CA VAL A 475 -17.38 -3.35 5.19
C VAL A 475 -18.38 -3.87 4.15
N GLN A 476 -18.31 -3.32 2.94
CA GLN A 476 -19.20 -3.62 1.84
C GLN A 476 -18.72 -4.86 1.07
N SER A 477 -19.59 -5.46 0.23
CA SER A 477 -19.27 -6.64 -0.57
C SER A 477 -18.29 -6.39 -1.73
N ASP A 478 -18.11 -5.13 -2.13
CA ASP A 478 -17.11 -4.68 -3.10
C ASP A 478 -15.73 -4.39 -2.46
N GLY A 479 -15.60 -4.53 -1.14
CA GLY A 479 -14.38 -4.26 -0.38
C GLY A 479 -14.23 -2.81 0.12
N ASN A 480 -15.16 -1.91 -0.20
CA ASN A 480 -15.18 -0.54 0.34
C ASN A 480 -15.68 -0.52 1.80
N LEU A 481 -15.44 0.59 2.51
CA LEU A 481 -15.89 0.79 3.88
C LEU A 481 -16.90 1.93 3.93
N LYS A 482 -18.14 1.65 4.34
CA LYS A 482 -19.10 2.70 4.69
C LYS A 482 -18.87 3.13 6.13
N VAL A 483 -18.74 4.43 6.34
CA VAL A 483 -18.34 5.04 7.62
C VAL A 483 -19.28 6.18 7.96
N GLU A 484 -19.72 6.26 9.22
CA GLU A 484 -20.31 7.46 9.79
C GLU A 484 -19.70 7.77 11.16
N LYS A 485 -19.37 9.04 11.36
CA LYS A 485 -18.74 9.58 12.56
C LYS A 485 -19.84 10.28 13.36
N LEU A 486 -20.02 9.93 14.63
CA LEU A 486 -21.03 10.53 15.52
C LEU A 486 -20.36 11.06 16.80
N PRO A 487 -19.68 12.21 16.74
CA PRO A 487 -19.11 12.90 17.90
C PRO A 487 -20.16 13.18 18.98
N GLY A 488 -19.76 13.12 20.25
CA GLY A 488 -20.65 13.38 21.40
C GLY A 488 -21.77 12.34 21.63
N LYS A 489 -21.93 11.34 20.75
CA LYS A 489 -22.86 10.22 20.94
C LYS A 489 -22.22 9.13 21.80
N THR A 490 -22.86 8.75 22.89
CA THR A 490 -22.22 7.92 23.94
C THR A 490 -22.92 6.60 24.21
N SER A 491 -24.16 6.41 23.71
CA SER A 491 -24.82 5.10 23.69
C SER A 491 -24.99 4.60 22.25
N LYS A 492 -24.66 3.32 22.00
CA LYS A 492 -24.89 2.69 20.68
C LYS A 492 -26.35 2.75 20.23
N SER A 493 -27.31 2.90 21.15
CA SER A 493 -28.73 3.09 20.85
C SER A 493 -29.06 4.41 20.15
N GLU A 494 -28.14 5.39 20.14
CA GLU A 494 -28.30 6.65 19.42
C GLU A 494 -28.02 6.52 17.92
N PHE A 495 -27.38 5.42 17.48
CA PHE A 495 -27.26 5.09 16.07
C PHE A 495 -28.49 4.27 15.61
N THR A 496 -29.43 4.94 14.96
CA THR A 496 -30.66 4.33 14.40
C THR A 496 -30.48 3.81 12.96
N GLY A 497 -29.34 4.08 12.34
CA GLY A 497 -29.02 3.73 10.95
C GLY A 497 -28.10 4.77 10.32
N PHE A 498 -27.53 4.44 9.16
CA PHE A 498 -26.67 5.38 8.42
C PHE A 498 -27.50 6.55 7.84
N SER A 499 -27.06 7.78 8.10
CA SER A 499 -27.66 9.01 7.58
C SER A 499 -27.00 9.48 6.28
N SER A 500 -27.38 10.69 5.80
CA SER A 500 -26.69 11.38 4.70
C SER A 500 -25.29 11.91 5.07
N ALA A 501 -24.93 11.91 6.35
CA ALA A 501 -23.56 12.21 6.81
C ALA A 501 -22.59 11.07 6.47
N ALA A 502 -23.06 9.82 6.38
CA ALA A 502 -22.24 8.66 6.04
C ALA A 502 -21.47 8.86 4.73
N LYS A 503 -20.21 8.42 4.71
CA LYS A 503 -19.33 8.44 3.53
C LYS A 503 -18.90 7.02 3.16
N LEU A 504 -18.67 6.82 1.87
CA LEU A 504 -17.94 5.65 1.38
C LEU A 504 -16.44 5.99 1.41
N TYR A 505 -15.64 5.06 1.92
CA TYR A 505 -14.20 5.10 1.90
C TYR A 505 -13.66 3.96 1.02
N THR A 506 -12.72 4.30 0.16
CA THR A 506 -11.92 3.41 -0.68
C THR A 506 -10.52 3.24 -0.08
N ARG A 507 -9.77 2.24 -0.53
CA ARG A 507 -8.33 2.13 -0.24
C ARG A 507 -7.51 2.72 -1.38
#